data_AF-A0A1Y3CTY4-F1
#
_entry.id   AF-A0A1Y3CTY4-F1
#
_cell.length_a   1.000
_cell.length_b   1.000
_cell.length_c   1.000
_cell.angle_alpha   90.00
_cell.angle_beta   90.00
_cell.angle_gamma   90.00
#
_symmetry.space_group_name_H-M   'P 1'
#
loop_
_entity.id
_entity.type
_entity.pdbx_description
1 polymer ?
#
loop_
_entity_poly.entity_id
_entity_poly.type
_entity_poly.pdbx_seq_one_letter_code
_entity_poly.pdbx_strand_id
1 'polypeptide(L)' 'MTIKPIRIQFKTTCELLDISRETLRHRMRTDESFPKPIKMGTAKQSPVYFDYAELMAWHEAQKSSTQGEV' A
#
# COMPACT_ATOMS: atom_id res chain seq x y z
N MET A 1 7.06 -0.82 23.63
CA MET A 1 7.13 -1.66 22.42
C MET A 1 6.04 -1.19 21.47
N THR A 2 6.40 -0.63 20.31
CA THR A 2 5.39 -0.18 19.33
C THR A 2 5.00 -1.39 18.48
N ILE A 3 3.82 -1.94 18.77
CA ILE A 3 3.25 -3.05 18.00
C ILE A 3 2.89 -2.50 16.62
N LYS A 4 3.48 -3.06 15.56
CA LYS A 4 3.10 -2.69 14.19
C LYS A 4 1.78 -3.36 13.84
N PRO A 5 0.80 -2.63 13.29
CA PRO A 5 -0.47 -3.22 12.90
C PRO A 5 -0.26 -4.15 11.70
N ILE A 6 -0.93 -5.31 11.73
CA ILE A 6 -0.92 -6.26 10.61
C ILE A 6 -1.63 -5.64 9.39
N ARG A 7 -2.68 -4.87 9.65
CA ARG A 7 -3.51 -4.22 8.63
C ARG A 7 -3.52 -2.72 8.83
N ILE A 8 -3.29 -1.98 7.74
CA ILE A 8 -3.30 -0.52 7.73
C ILE A 8 -4.44 0.00 6.87
N GLN A 9 -5.00 1.13 7.26
CA GLN A 9 -6.07 1.78 6.50
C GLN A 9 -5.50 2.54 5.31
N PHE A 10 -6.34 2.81 4.31
CA PHE A 10 -5.97 3.61 3.14
C PHE A 10 -5.30 4.95 3.48
N LYS A 11 -5.78 5.65 4.51
CA LYS A 11 -5.17 6.92 4.95
C LYS A 11 -3.74 6.70 5.44
N THR A 12 -3.54 5.70 6.30
CA THR A 12 -2.22 5.35 6.83
C THR A 12 -1.26 4.91 5.72
N THR A 13 -1.73 4.19 4.71
CA THR A 13 -0.92 3.85 3.53
C THR A 13 -0.44 5.10 2.79
N CYS A 14 -1.31 6.10 2.61
CA CYS A 14 -0.92 7.38 2.03
C CYS A 14 0.15 8.10 2.87
N GLU A 15 -0.02 8.12 4.19
CA GLU A 15 0.93 8.74 5.12
C GLU A 15 2.29 8.01 5.13
N LEU A 16 2.30 6.67 5.06
CA LEU A 16 3.52 5.87 5.04
C LEU A 16 4.33 6.01 3.75
N LEU A 17 3.63 6.15 2.61
CA LEU A 17 4.26 6.31 1.31
C LEU A 17 4.51 7.77 0.93
N ASP A 18 4.04 8.72 1.76
CA ASP A 18 4.04 10.16 1.47
C ASP A 18 3.41 10.52 0.10
N ILE A 19 2.23 9.95 -0.19
CA ILE A 19 1.51 10.18 -1.45
C ILE A 19 0.06 10.58 -1.25
N SER A 20 -0.49 11.28 -2.25
CA SER A 20 -1.91 11.61 -2.27
C SER A 20 -2.80 10.37 -2.43
N ARG A 21 -4.08 10.49 -2.05
CA ARG A 21 -5.07 9.42 -2.25
C ARG A 21 -5.30 9.08 -3.72
N GLU A 22 -5.18 10.07 -4.60
CA GLU A 22 -5.33 9.88 -6.04
C GLU A 22 -4.14 9.12 -6.61
N THR A 23 -2.93 9.48 -6.20
CA THR A 23 -1.69 8.78 -6.55
C THR A 23 -1.75 7.32 -6.11
N LEU A 24 -2.21 7.05 -4.88
CA LEU A 24 -2.37 5.67 -4.39
C LEU A 24 -3.38 4.88 -5.24
N ARG A 25 -4.53 5.47 -5.59
CA ARG A 25 -5.52 4.80 -6.47
C ARG A 25 -4.98 4.55 -7.87
N HIS A 26 -4.24 5.50 -8.42
CA HIS A 26 -3.61 5.35 -9.72
C HIS A 26 -2.61 4.19 -9.69
N ARG A 27 -1.73 4.18 -8.70
CA ARG A 27 -0.74 3.12 -8.48
C ARG A 27 -1.38 1.74 -8.34
N MET A 28 -2.44 1.60 -7.55
CA MET A 28 -3.19 0.34 -7.43
C MET A 28 -3.79 -0.16 -8.75
N ARG A 29 -3.98 0.73 -9.75
CA ARG A 29 -4.51 0.37 -11.07
C ARG A 29 -3.39 0.07 -12.08
N THR A 30 -2.27 0.79 -11.99
CA THR A 30 -1.18 0.72 -12.97
C THR A 30 -0.10 -0.27 -12.59
N ASP A 31 0.12 -0.51 -11.30
CA ASP A 31 1.13 -1.40 -10.77
C ASP A 31 0.49 -2.71 -10.32
N GLU A 32 0.64 -3.74 -11.14
CA GLU A 32 0.12 -5.09 -10.85
C GLU A 32 0.83 -5.76 -9.66
N SER A 33 2.03 -5.29 -9.30
CA SER A 33 2.78 -5.79 -8.14
C SER A 33 2.37 -5.09 -6.84
N PHE A 34 1.53 -4.05 -6.91
CA PHE A 34 1.06 -3.34 -5.73
C PHE A 34 0.10 -4.22 -4.89
N PRO A 35 0.23 -4.23 -3.56
CA PRO A 35 -0.60 -5.07 -2.69
C PRO A 35 -2.09 -4.79 -2.84
N LYS A 36 -2.87 -5.87 -2.93
CA LYS A 36 -4.31 -5.76 -3.17
C LYS A 36 -5.06 -5.27 -1.93
N PRO A 37 -5.99 -4.33 -2.10
CA PRO A 37 -6.84 -3.85 -1.00
C PRO A 37 -7.78 -4.96 -0.50
N ILE A 38 -7.83 -5.16 0.81
CA ILE A 38 -8.78 -6.02 1.50
C ILE A 38 -10.01 -5.19 1.86
N LYS A 39 -11.10 -5.37 1.10
CA LYS A 39 -12.38 -4.69 1.35
C LYS A 39 -13.18 -5.43 2.42
N MET A 40 -13.52 -4.75 3.51
CA MET A 40 -14.36 -5.30 4.58
C MET A 40 -15.84 -4.92 4.35
N GLY A 41 -16.53 -5.77 3.59
CA GLY A 41 -17.96 -5.65 3.30
C GLY A 41 -18.28 -5.36 1.83
N THR A 42 -19.56 -5.42 1.50
CA THR A 42 -20.05 -5.32 0.12
C THR A 42 -20.35 -3.88 -0.30
N ALA A 43 -20.66 -3.00 0.65
CA ALA A 43 -21.04 -1.62 0.39
C ALA A 43 -19.93 -0.82 -0.33
N LYS A 44 -20.32 0.19 -1.12
CA LYS A 44 -19.36 1.08 -1.81
C LYS A 44 -18.49 1.87 -0.82
N GLN A 45 -19.02 2.17 0.36
CA GLN A 45 -18.35 2.90 1.45
C GLN A 45 -17.63 1.98 2.45
N SER A 46 -17.56 0.67 2.19
CA SER A 46 -16.87 -0.27 3.09
C SER A 46 -15.40 0.09 3.25
N PRO A 47 -14.86 0.00 4.47
CA PRO A 47 -13.45 0.28 4.73
C PRO A 47 -12.56 -0.72 3.98
N VAL A 48 -11.40 -0.21 3.57
CA VAL A 48 -10.39 -0.94 2.84
C VAL A 48 -9.09 -0.92 3.63
N TYR A 49 -8.49 -2.09 3.75
CA TYR A 49 -7.24 -2.31 4.46
C TYR A 49 -6.16 -2.86 3.53
N PHE A 50 -4.91 -2.63 3.88
CA PHE A 50 -3.75 -3.24 3.23
C PHE A 50 -2.96 -4.03 4.27
N ASP A 51 -2.32 -5.10 3.84
CA ASP A 51 -1.36 -5.81 4.68
C ASP A 51 -0.05 -5.03 4.75
N TYR A 52 0.45 -4.82 5.97
CA TYR A 52 1.68 -4.05 6.17
C TYR A 52 2.91 -4.79 5.65
N ALA A 53 2.97 -6.12 5.78
CA ALA A 53 4.12 -6.90 5.34
C ALA A 53 4.22 -6.92 3.82
N GLU A 54 3.09 -7.07 3.10
CA GLU A 54 3.07 -7.00 1.64
C GLU A 54 3.48 -5.61 1.12
N LEU A 55 3.01 -4.54 1.78
CA LEU A 55 3.39 -3.17 1.40
C LEU A 55 4.89 -2.91 1.58
N MET A 56 5.46 -3.39 2.69
CA MET A 56 6.90 -3.29 2.94
C MET A 56 7.71 -4.07 1.90
N ALA A 57 7.33 -5.32 1.61
CA ALA A 57 8.01 -6.14 0.62
C ALA A 57 7.97 -5.51 -0.78
N TRP A 58 6.81 -4.96 -1.18
CA TRP A 58 6.67 -4.23 -2.44
C TRP A 58 7.56 -2.97 -2.50
N HIS A 59 7.65 -2.22 -1.40
CA HIS A 59 8.52 -1.05 -1.33
C HIS A 59 10.00 -1.45 -1.42
N GLU A 60 10.40 -2.54 -0.77
CA GLU A 60 11.76 -3.07 -0.87
C GLU A 60 12.10 -3.54 -2.28
N ALA A 61 11.19 -4.23 -2.95
CA ALA A 61 11.37 -4.64 -4.34
C ALA A 61 11.57 -3.44 -5.28
N GLN A 62 10.83 -2.34 -5.11
CA GLN A 62 11.05 -1.13 -5.90
C GLN A 62 12.40 -0.47 -5.64
N LYS A 63 12.84 -0.39 -4.37
CA LYS A 63 14.18 0.13 -4.07
C LYS A 63 15.25 -0.66 -4.81
N SER A 64 15.16 -1.99 -4.83
CA SER A 64 16.11 -2.83 -5.55
C SER A 64 16.08 -2.61 -7.07
N SER A 65 14.89 -2.35 -7.64
CA SER A 65 14.76 -2.02 -9.07
C SER A 65 15.33 -0.63 -9.41
N THR A 66 15.26 0.34 -8.50
CA THR A 66 15.82 1.69 -8.69
C THR A 66 17.31 1.77 -8.36
N GLN A 67 17.85 0.89 -7.51
CA GLN A 67 19.28 0.82 -7.18
C GLN A 67 20.15 0.16 -8.28
N GLY A 68 19.61 0.01 -9.49
CA GLY A 68 20.32 -0.48 -10.68
C GLY A 68 20.80 0.62 -11.65
N GLU A 69 20.71 1.90 -11.30
CA GLU A 69 21.31 2.99 -12.09
C GLU A 69 22.69 3.34 -11.51
N VAL A 70 23.72 2.83 -12.20
CA VAL A 70 25.15 3.18 -12.08
C VAL A 70 25.48 4.44 -12.88
#